data_AF-A0A3M1MQL0-F1
#
_entry.id   AF-A0A3M1MQL0-F1
#
_cell.length_a   1.000
_cell.length_b   1.000
_cell.length_c   1.000
_cell.angle_alpha   90.00
_cell.angle_beta   90.00
_cell.angle_gamma   90.00
#
_symmetry.space_group_name_H-M   'P 1'
#
loop_
_entity.id
_entity.type
_entity.pdbx_description
1 polymer ?
#
loop_
_entity_poly.entity_id
_entity_poly.type
_entity_poly.pdbx_seq_one_letter_code
_entity_poly.pdbx_strand_id
1 'polypeptide(L)'
;MRALFLFLALLLLSPPFAGAAAFDFSPWSRLLERHLSENREIHGIPANTLDYRALAGEASQPGGDWQVLLRQLETFDPAAISDRNERMAFWINIYNIAAIKTILDHWPVDSIRSRSINWLKSPWKTEIITVGGRRYSL
;
A
#
# COMPACT_ATOMS: atom_id res chain seq x y z
N MET A 1 44.62 51.30 -20.22
CA MET A 1 43.22 50.85 -20.38
C MET A 1 43.21 49.39 -20.77
N ARG A 2 42.70 48.51 -19.91
CA ARG A 2 42.09 47.20 -20.23
C ARG A 2 41.59 46.62 -18.90
N ALA A 3 40.30 46.84 -18.65
CA ALA A 3 39.61 46.39 -17.45
C ALA A 3 39.46 44.86 -17.49
N LEU A 4 39.85 44.19 -16.42
CA LEU A 4 39.66 42.76 -16.20
C LEU A 4 38.23 42.56 -15.68
N PHE A 5 37.33 42.05 -16.51
CA PHE A 5 35.97 41.68 -16.07
C PHE A 5 36.02 40.33 -15.35
N LEU A 6 35.97 40.36 -14.02
CA LEU A 6 35.67 39.20 -13.18
C LEU A 6 34.16 38.96 -13.20
N PHE A 7 33.71 37.97 -13.96
CA PHE A 7 32.34 37.46 -13.90
C PHE A 7 32.25 36.52 -12.68
N LEU A 8 31.69 37.03 -11.57
CA LEU A 8 31.31 36.21 -10.43
C LEU A 8 29.97 35.53 -10.78
N ALA A 9 30.03 34.26 -11.21
CA ALA A 9 28.83 33.45 -11.38
C ALA A 9 28.28 33.09 -9.99
N LEU A 10 27.23 33.78 -9.55
CA LEU A 10 26.47 33.43 -8.35
C LEU A 10 25.67 32.15 -8.66
N LEU A 11 26.24 30.99 -8.32
CA LEU A 11 25.52 29.72 -8.27
C LEU A 11 24.47 29.83 -7.17
N LEU A 12 23.23 30.15 -7.54
CA LEU A 12 22.06 29.92 -6.70
C LEU A 12 21.94 28.40 -6.51
N LEU A 13 22.51 27.89 -5.42
CA LEU A 13 22.12 26.60 -4.88
C LEU A 13 20.67 26.74 -4.40
N SER A 14 19.72 26.52 -5.30
CA SER A 14 18.38 26.14 -4.89
C SER A 14 18.52 24.86 -4.06
N PRO A 15 18.11 24.83 -2.78
CA PRO A 15 18.07 23.57 -2.06
C PRO A 15 17.23 22.59 -2.91
N PRO A 16 17.62 21.31 -3.00
CA PRO A 16 16.76 20.34 -3.64
C PRO A 16 15.41 20.42 -2.92
N PHE A 17 14.33 20.60 -3.70
CA PHE A 17 13.00 20.32 -3.18
C PHE A 17 13.03 18.87 -2.71
N ALA A 18 13.22 18.66 -1.41
CA ALA A 18 12.94 17.39 -0.77
C ALA A 18 11.42 17.25 -0.85
N GLY A 19 10.94 16.69 -1.96
CA GLY A 19 9.57 16.22 -2.05
C GLY A 19 9.33 15.30 -0.85
N ALA A 20 8.20 15.48 -0.17
CA ALA A 20 7.81 14.57 0.89
C ALA A 20 7.92 13.14 0.36
N ALA A 21 8.63 12.27 1.08
CA ALA A 21 8.90 10.93 0.59
C ALA A 21 7.59 10.17 0.41
N ALA A 22 7.29 9.78 -0.84
CA ALA A 22 6.17 8.91 -1.15
C ALA A 22 6.31 7.58 -0.37
N PHE A 23 5.18 6.97 -0.02
CA PHE A 23 5.18 5.67 0.66
C PHE A 23 5.85 4.60 -0.22
N ASP A 24 6.75 3.81 0.37
CA ASP A 24 7.41 2.71 -0.32
C ASP A 24 6.48 1.49 -0.46
N PHE A 25 5.88 1.34 -1.64
CA PHE A 25 5.05 0.18 -1.98
C PHE A 25 5.85 -1.05 -2.44
N SER A 26 7.19 -1.05 -2.38
CA SER A 26 7.99 -2.17 -2.90
C SER A 26 7.64 -3.54 -2.30
N PRO A 27 7.39 -3.69 -0.98
CA PRO A 27 6.93 -4.97 -0.43
C PRO A 27 5.58 -5.40 -1.00
N TRP A 28 4.67 -4.44 -1.21
CA TRP A 28 3.36 -4.69 -1.81
C TRP A 28 3.47 -5.14 -3.27
N SER A 29 4.28 -4.45 -4.08
CA SER A 29 4.54 -4.83 -5.48
C SER A 29 5.09 -6.25 -5.59
N ARG A 30 6.09 -6.59 -4.76
CA ARG A 30 6.68 -7.93 -4.74
C ARG A 30 5.68 -9.03 -4.34
N LEU A 31 4.76 -8.74 -3.42
CA LEU A 31 3.69 -9.68 -3.07
C LEU A 31 2.75 -9.90 -4.26
N LEU A 32 2.35 -8.84 -4.95
CA LEU A 32 1.52 -8.95 -6.14
C LEU A 32 2.24 -9.74 -7.24
N GLU A 33 3.50 -9.42 -7.54
CA GLU A 33 4.30 -10.14 -8.54
C GLU A 33 4.38 -11.66 -8.28
N ARG A 34 4.47 -12.07 -7.01
CA ARG A 34 4.54 -13.50 -6.65
C ARG A 34 3.19 -14.22 -6.70
N HIS A 35 2.11 -13.55 -6.30
CA HIS A 35 0.82 -14.20 -6.00
C HIS A 35 -0.31 -13.85 -6.97
N LEU A 36 -0.11 -12.86 -7.84
CA LEU A 36 -1.09 -12.42 -8.83
C LEU A 36 -1.01 -13.30 -10.09
N SER A 37 -2.15 -13.86 -10.48
CA SER A 37 -2.34 -14.48 -11.79
C SER A 37 -3.19 -13.54 -12.65
N GLU A 38 -2.62 -13.06 -13.74
CA GLU A 38 -3.30 -12.16 -14.69
C GLU A 38 -4.22 -12.91 -15.64
N ASN A 39 -5.25 -12.21 -16.13
CA ASN A 39 -6.13 -12.67 -17.21
C ASN A 39 -6.74 -14.06 -17.00
N ARG A 40 -7.03 -14.43 -15.75
CA ARG A 40 -7.77 -15.66 -15.42
C ARG A 40 -9.25 -15.43 -15.67
N GLU A 41 -9.92 -16.43 -16.25
CA GLU A 41 -11.36 -16.35 -16.48
C GLU A 41 -12.12 -16.82 -15.23
N ILE A 42 -12.98 -15.94 -14.70
CA ILE A 42 -13.93 -16.28 -13.64
C ILE A 42 -15.34 -16.05 -14.19
N HIS A 43 -16.12 -17.11 -14.36
CA HIS A 43 -17.48 -17.05 -14.91
C HIS A 43 -17.57 -16.31 -16.26
N GLY A 44 -16.61 -16.52 -17.16
CA GLY A 44 -16.55 -15.83 -18.45
C GLY A 44 -15.97 -14.41 -18.41
N ILE A 45 -15.56 -13.92 -17.23
CA ILE A 45 -15.01 -12.56 -17.06
C ILE A 45 -13.50 -12.67 -16.83
N PRO A 46 -12.66 -12.02 -17.68
CA PRO A 46 -11.23 -11.95 -17.43
C PRO A 46 -10.95 -11.09 -16.19
N ALA A 47 -10.16 -11.62 -15.28
CA ALA A 47 -9.81 -10.98 -14.03
C ALA A 47 -8.38 -11.30 -13.62
N ASN A 48 -7.76 -10.37 -12.91
CA ASN A 48 -6.57 -10.66 -12.13
C ASN A 48 -7.01 -11.32 -10.82
N THR A 49 -6.35 -12.41 -10.47
CA THR A 49 -6.69 -13.23 -9.30
C THR A 49 -5.49 -13.38 -8.39
N LEU A 50 -5.73 -13.51 -7.09
CA LEU A 50 -4.67 -13.65 -6.09
C LEU A 50 -4.73 -15.06 -5.49
N ASP A 51 -3.58 -15.73 -5.38
CA ASP A 51 -3.48 -17.00 -4.66
C ASP A 51 -3.46 -16.75 -3.15
N TYR A 52 -4.65 -16.69 -2.55
CA TYR A 52 -4.79 -16.46 -1.10
C TYR A 52 -4.22 -17.60 -0.25
N ARG A 53 -4.15 -18.83 -0.75
CA ARG A 53 -3.55 -19.94 0.02
C ARG A 53 -2.04 -19.73 0.13
N ALA A 54 -1.38 -19.44 -0.99
CA ALA A 54 0.06 -19.16 -1.00
C ALA A 54 0.39 -17.89 -0.20
N LEU A 55 -0.40 -16.82 -0.39
CA LEU A 55 -0.23 -15.57 0.33
C LEU A 55 -0.45 -15.73 1.84
N ALA A 56 -1.45 -16.51 2.29
CA ALA A 56 -1.66 -16.78 3.71
C ALA A 56 -0.46 -17.50 4.34
N GLY A 57 0.14 -18.45 3.61
CA GLY A 57 1.38 -19.11 4.01
C GLY A 57 2.53 -18.12 4.19
N GLU A 58 2.76 -17.25 3.20
CA GLU A 58 3.82 -16.23 3.27
C GLU A 58 3.55 -15.16 4.34
N ALA A 59 2.31 -14.72 4.49
CA ALA A 59 1.90 -13.71 5.47
C ALA A 59 2.16 -14.14 6.92
N SER A 60 2.15 -15.46 7.17
CA SER A 60 2.47 -16.04 8.48
C SER A 60 3.97 -16.05 8.80
N GLN A 61 4.84 -15.84 7.81
CA GLN A 61 6.30 -15.85 7.98
C GLN A 61 6.79 -14.57 8.67
N PRO A 62 7.56 -14.67 9.77
CA PRO A 62 8.19 -13.52 10.40
C PRO A 62 9.11 -12.77 9.43
N GLY A 63 8.98 -11.44 9.39
CA GLY A 63 9.84 -10.60 8.56
C GLY A 63 9.55 -10.64 7.05
N GLY A 64 8.55 -11.40 6.59
CA GLY A 64 8.12 -11.41 5.19
C GLY A 64 7.56 -10.07 4.73
N ASP A 65 7.42 -9.90 3.40
CA ASP A 65 6.99 -8.64 2.78
C ASP A 65 5.63 -8.15 3.32
N TRP A 66 4.72 -9.07 3.65
CA TRP A 66 3.44 -8.73 4.29
C TRP A 66 3.62 -8.05 5.64
N GLN A 67 4.46 -8.62 6.51
CA GLN A 67 4.72 -8.08 7.85
C GLN A 67 5.51 -6.76 7.78
N VAL A 68 6.42 -6.64 6.82
CA VAL A 68 7.14 -5.38 6.54
C VAL A 68 6.15 -4.30 6.11
N LEU A 69 5.27 -4.60 5.16
CA LEU A 69 4.25 -3.68 4.66
C LEU A 69 3.36 -3.13 5.77
N LEU A 70 2.83 -4.01 6.63
CA LEU A 70 1.94 -3.60 7.72
C LEU A 70 2.66 -2.69 8.74
N ARG A 71 3.93 -2.98 9.07
CA ARG A 71 4.73 -2.10 9.95
C ARG A 71 5.01 -0.75 9.31
N GLN A 72 5.34 -0.72 8.02
CA GLN A 72 5.55 0.54 7.29
C GLN A 72 4.29 1.40 7.34
N LEU A 73 3.12 0.81 7.04
CA LEU A 73 1.84 1.52 7.11
C LEU A 73 1.54 2.06 8.50
N GLU A 74 1.76 1.25 9.53
CA GLU A 74 1.52 1.65 10.93
C GLU A 74 2.33 2.90 11.33
N THR A 75 3.56 3.03 10.83
CA THR A 75 4.46 4.15 11.16
C THR A 75 4.40 5.34 10.20
N PHE A 76 3.84 5.17 9.00
CA PHE A 76 3.85 6.21 7.98
C PHE A 76 2.79 7.28 8.27
N ASP A 77 3.18 8.56 8.18
CA ASP A 77 2.26 9.68 8.29
C ASP A 77 1.61 10.00 6.93
N PRO A 78 0.33 9.67 6.71
CA PRO A 78 -0.36 9.97 5.45
C PRO A 78 -0.56 11.46 5.20
N ALA A 79 -0.45 12.32 6.23
CA ALA A 79 -0.52 13.77 6.05
C ALA A 79 0.74 14.34 5.38
N ALA A 80 1.84 13.58 5.36
CA ALA A 80 3.05 13.96 4.63
C ALA A 80 2.85 13.96 3.10
N ILE A 81 1.86 13.24 2.58
CA ILE A 81 1.57 13.22 1.13
C ILE A 81 0.87 14.52 0.73
N SER A 82 1.63 15.44 0.15
CA SER A 82 1.14 16.76 -0.27
C SER A 82 0.31 16.67 -1.56
N ASP A 83 0.76 15.90 -2.54
CA ASP A 83 0.06 15.74 -3.81
C ASP A 83 -1.28 14.99 -3.64
N ARG A 84 -2.31 15.53 -4.29
CA ARG A 84 -3.68 14.99 -4.18
C ARG A 84 -3.80 13.63 -4.84
N ASN A 85 -3.16 13.43 -5.98
CA ASN A 85 -3.26 12.19 -6.76
C ASN A 85 -2.45 11.08 -6.09
N GLU A 86 -1.26 11.39 -5.58
CA GLU A 86 -0.46 10.46 -4.77
C GLU A 86 -1.22 10.04 -3.51
N ARG A 87 -1.85 10.99 -2.81
CA ARG A 87 -2.65 10.67 -1.62
C ARG A 87 -3.85 9.79 -1.96
N MET A 88 -4.50 10.04 -3.09
CA MET A 88 -5.59 9.19 -3.58
C MET A 88 -5.10 7.77 -3.89
N ALA A 89 -3.99 7.65 -4.64
CA ALA A 89 -3.40 6.37 -5.00
C ALA A 89 -2.96 5.58 -3.75
N PHE A 90 -2.40 6.27 -2.75
CA PHE A 90 -2.05 5.69 -1.47
C PHE A 90 -3.26 5.05 -0.77
N TRP A 91 -4.37 5.78 -0.64
CA TRP A 91 -5.58 5.24 0.01
C TRP A 91 -6.26 4.14 -0.78
N ILE A 92 -6.22 4.17 -2.12
CA ILE A 92 -6.71 3.08 -2.97
C ILE A 92 -5.90 1.80 -2.71
N ASN A 93 -4.56 1.91 -2.63
CA ASN A 93 -3.71 0.77 -2.30
C ASN A 93 -4.01 0.23 -0.89
N ILE A 94 -4.15 1.11 0.11
CA ILE A 94 -4.52 0.71 1.47
C ILE A 94 -5.86 -0.01 1.53
N TYR A 95 -6.86 0.44 0.79
CA TYR A 95 -8.15 -0.24 0.72
C TYR A 95 -7.97 -1.68 0.20
N ASN A 96 -7.21 -1.88 -0.88
CA ASN A 96 -6.94 -3.22 -1.41
C ASN A 96 -6.15 -4.09 -0.43
N ILE A 97 -5.13 -3.52 0.22
CA ILE A 97 -4.34 -4.20 1.26
C ILE A 97 -5.24 -4.60 2.44
N ALA A 98 -6.11 -3.70 2.90
CA ALA A 98 -7.04 -3.97 4.00
C ALA A 98 -8.07 -5.06 3.63
N ALA A 99 -8.55 -5.08 2.38
CA ALA A 99 -9.49 -6.10 1.92
C ALA A 99 -8.84 -7.49 1.92
N ILE A 100 -7.59 -7.57 1.45
CA ILE A 100 -6.81 -8.80 1.49
C ILE A 100 -6.50 -9.19 2.94
N LYS A 101 -6.08 -8.24 3.79
CA LYS A 101 -5.84 -8.47 5.21
C LYS A 101 -7.06 -9.06 5.90
N THR A 102 -8.26 -8.55 5.58
CA THR A 102 -9.53 -9.09 6.10
C THR A 102 -9.67 -10.59 5.79
N ILE A 103 -9.31 -11.00 4.57
CA ILE A 103 -9.34 -12.41 4.16
C ILE A 103 -8.24 -13.21 4.89
N LEU A 104 -7.02 -12.69 4.93
CA LEU A 104 -5.87 -13.39 5.53
C LEU A 104 -6.04 -13.60 7.04
N ASP A 105 -6.54 -12.60 7.77
CA ASP A 105 -6.80 -12.68 9.22
C ASP A 105 -7.86 -13.74 9.57
N HIS A 106 -8.70 -14.12 8.62
CA HIS A 106 -9.78 -15.10 8.81
C HIS A 106 -9.63 -16.32 7.92
N TRP A 107 -8.48 -16.51 7.28
CA TRP A 107 -8.29 -17.56 6.30
C TRP A 107 -8.45 -18.96 6.94
N PRO A 108 -9.17 -19.92 6.31
CA PRO A 108 -9.84 -19.83 5.01
C PRO A 108 -11.27 -19.26 5.06
N VAL A 109 -11.58 -18.36 4.13
CA VAL A 109 -12.92 -17.78 3.91
C VAL A 109 -13.16 -17.49 2.44
N ASP A 110 -14.41 -17.60 2.00
CA ASP A 110 -14.77 -17.40 0.59
C ASP A 110 -15.05 -15.93 0.23
N SER A 111 -15.24 -15.07 1.22
CA SER A 111 -15.62 -13.67 1.00
C SER A 111 -15.30 -12.79 2.20
N ILE A 112 -14.92 -11.52 1.95
CA ILE A 112 -14.88 -10.47 2.99
C ILE A 112 -16.23 -10.26 3.69
N ARG A 113 -17.34 -10.71 3.08
CA ARG A 113 -18.70 -10.65 3.66
C ARG A 113 -19.06 -11.94 4.42
N SER A 114 -18.10 -12.83 4.66
CA SER A 114 -18.35 -14.05 5.42
C SER A 114 -18.90 -13.71 6.81
N ARG A 115 -19.85 -14.52 7.30
CA ARG A 115 -20.41 -14.37 8.65
C ARG A 115 -19.35 -14.59 9.74
N SER A 116 -18.28 -15.33 9.44
CA SER A 116 -17.15 -15.52 10.35
C SER A 116 -16.35 -14.23 10.59
N ILE A 117 -16.37 -13.28 9.64
CA ILE A 117 -15.69 -11.99 9.74
C ILE A 117 -16.61 -10.98 10.41
N ASN A 118 -17.84 -10.89 9.92
CA ASN A 118 -18.84 -9.98 10.46
C ASN A 118 -20.22 -10.62 10.34
N TRP A 119 -20.90 -10.81 11.47
CA TRP A 119 -22.23 -11.41 11.53
C TRP A 119 -23.25 -10.68 10.65
N LEU A 120 -23.17 -9.34 10.58
CA LEU A 120 -24.02 -8.49 9.74
C LEU A 120 -23.58 -8.48 8.26
N LYS A 121 -22.56 -9.26 7.89
CA LYS A 121 -21.97 -9.33 6.53
C LYS A 121 -21.51 -7.97 5.99
N SER A 122 -21.21 -7.02 6.88
CA SER A 122 -20.80 -5.66 6.55
C SER A 122 -19.33 -5.44 6.92
N PRO A 123 -18.36 -5.77 6.05
CA PRO A 123 -16.93 -5.64 6.36
C PRO A 123 -16.51 -4.19 6.63
N TRP A 124 -17.18 -3.21 6.04
CA TRP A 124 -16.88 -1.77 6.09
C TRP A 124 -17.03 -1.07 7.45
N LYS A 125 -17.50 -1.78 8.48
CA LYS A 125 -17.57 -1.23 9.85
C LYS A 125 -16.49 -1.79 10.78
N THR A 126 -15.66 -2.68 10.26
CA THR A 126 -14.64 -3.37 11.05
C THR A 126 -13.32 -2.64 10.84
N GLU A 127 -12.67 -2.23 11.92
CA GLU A 127 -11.33 -1.64 11.84
C GLU A 127 -10.28 -2.73 11.60
N ILE A 128 -9.74 -2.79 10.37
CA ILE A 128 -8.88 -3.90 9.90
C ILE A 128 -7.41 -3.48 9.78
N ILE A 129 -7.12 -2.21 9.52
CA ILE A 129 -5.76 -1.75 9.22
C ILE A 129 -5.37 -0.53 10.06
N THR A 130 -4.10 -0.47 10.47
CA THR A 130 -3.52 0.67 11.17
C THR A 130 -2.61 1.43 10.21
N VAL A 131 -2.83 2.74 10.07
CA VAL A 131 -2.02 3.65 9.26
C VAL A 131 -1.67 4.87 10.09
N GLY A 132 -0.38 5.20 10.22
CA GLY A 132 0.07 6.35 11.02
C GLY A 132 -0.46 6.33 12.46
N GLY A 133 -0.44 5.16 13.10
CA GLY A 133 -0.95 4.94 14.46
C GLY A 133 -2.48 5.02 14.63
N ARG A 134 -3.25 5.21 13.54
CA ARG A 134 -4.72 5.26 13.58
C ARG A 134 -5.32 4.04 12.93
N ARG A 135 -6.40 3.51 13.53
CA ARG A 135 -7.16 2.38 12.98
C ARG A 135 -8.17 2.87 11.95
N TYR A 136 -8.31 2.11 10.86
CA TYR A 136 -9.23 2.40 9.76
C TYR A 136 -10.07 1.16 9.44
N SER A 137 -11.33 1.40 9.06
CA SER A 137 -12.20 0.40 8.46
C SER A 137 -12.02 0.34 6.94
N LEU A 138 -12.60 -0.70 6.33
CA LEU A 138 -12.85 -0.74 4.89
C LEU A 138 -13.86 0.33 4.45
#